data_AF-A0A9J6C8K8-F1
#
_entry.id   AF-A0A9J6C8K8-F1
#
_cell.length_a   1.000
_cell.length_b   1.000
_cell.length_c   1.000
_cell.angle_alpha   90.00
_cell.angle_beta   90.00
_cell.angle_gamma   90.00
#
_symmetry.space_group_name_H-M   'P 1'
#
loop_
_entity.id
_entity.type
_entity.pdbx_description
1 polymer ?
#
loop_
_entity_poly.entity_id
_entity_poly.type
_entity_poly.pdbx_seq_one_letter_code
_entity_poly.pdbx_strand_id
1 'polypeptide(L)'
;MSHFERQIFSLLLLFATFTSLAVARVTAAMGSINVESERPSFEKYTKLRQEYVNEHQARALGSDVLLSEDEKHFNSVLMDLKADELARGFDNPFNFTPARNFFTAMKSIETSPLFKLIQKMPKGAILHAHDDAICSTDYVVSLTKWEKSWQWGNLEGDDLPKFLFSRQKPEKIDNVEWRLVSDIRKEMGDDLYESKVRRFFTLIVDDPTRQPIVTYTEAWRDYYRQTLQELYDDNVQYLEFRGLLPELYDLDGKKYGPIECAQIYVDVLKDFKQSHPDFVGSKFIFAPLRGVDDEIFDSYLPILQKLMNRFPEFIAGFDLVGQEDKGRPLIEYAERFLKYPRTKRIGHGYSLVKYPHLLKIVKEKKIAIEINPISNQVLRLVDDIRNHPASILLTDDYPIVISSDDPSFWGAKPLSHDFYYAFLGMASARQDLRAIKRLILNSFDYSSLNDMEKIHAKKIWKDKWNTFIKEYLHERSLKTVIEVVN
;
A
#
# COMPACT_ATOMS: atom_id res chain seq x y z
N MET A 1 20.28 -65.37 -29.17
CA MET A 1 19.61 -64.19 -28.57
C MET A 1 18.10 -64.37 -28.57
N SER A 2 17.47 -64.18 -27.42
CA SER A 2 16.02 -64.28 -27.22
C SER A 2 15.27 -63.16 -27.96
N HIS A 3 13.95 -63.30 -28.15
CA HIS A 3 13.11 -62.28 -28.78
C HIS A 3 13.21 -60.91 -28.05
N PHE A 4 13.54 -60.93 -26.76
CA PHE A 4 13.77 -59.75 -25.92
C PHE A 4 15.09 -59.02 -26.28
N GLU A 5 16.13 -59.78 -26.65
CA GLU A 5 17.44 -59.21 -27.00
C GLU A 5 17.46 -58.58 -28.40
N ARG A 6 16.55 -58.98 -29.32
CA ARG A 6 16.40 -58.34 -30.65
C ARG A 6 15.65 -57.00 -30.60
N GLN A 7 14.76 -56.81 -29.62
CA GLN A 7 14.05 -55.52 -29.45
C GLN A 7 14.95 -54.45 -28.81
N ILE A 8 15.86 -54.84 -27.92
CA ILE A 8 16.84 -53.92 -27.31
C ILE A 8 17.87 -53.44 -28.35
N PHE A 9 18.32 -54.32 -29.26
CA PHE A 9 19.25 -53.93 -30.34
C PHE A 9 18.62 -53.00 -31.39
N SER A 10 17.32 -53.11 -31.64
CA SER A 10 16.60 -52.22 -32.57
C SER A 10 16.30 -50.84 -31.96
N LEU A 11 16.10 -50.75 -30.64
CA LEU A 11 15.96 -49.47 -29.93
C LEU A 11 17.31 -48.72 -29.83
N LEU A 12 18.43 -49.43 -29.66
CA LEU A 12 19.77 -48.83 -29.58
C LEU A 12 20.24 -48.25 -30.93
N LEU A 13 19.86 -48.83 -32.08
CA LEU A 13 20.17 -48.27 -33.40
C LEU A 13 19.31 -47.04 -33.77
N LEU A 14 18.07 -46.95 -33.27
CA LEU A 14 17.21 -45.77 -33.42
C LEU A 14 17.65 -44.59 -32.53
N PHE A 15 18.24 -44.88 -31.36
CA PHE A 15 18.86 -43.86 -30.51
C PHE A 15 20.20 -43.33 -31.06
N ALA A 16 20.95 -44.15 -31.79
CA ALA A 16 22.23 -43.76 -32.40
C ALA A 16 22.08 -42.95 -33.71
N THR A 17 20.89 -42.92 -34.32
CA THR A 17 20.63 -42.16 -35.56
C THR A 17 19.84 -40.86 -35.33
N PHE A 18 19.06 -40.74 -34.25
CA PHE A 18 18.43 -39.47 -33.88
C PHE A 18 19.35 -38.50 -33.10
N THR A 19 20.45 -39.00 -32.54
CA THR A 19 21.48 -38.15 -31.90
C THR A 19 22.43 -37.50 -32.91
N SER A 20 22.52 -37.98 -34.16
CA SER A 20 23.42 -37.40 -35.17
C SER A 20 22.79 -36.27 -36.01
N LEU A 21 21.46 -36.24 -36.22
CA LEU A 21 20.79 -35.14 -36.92
C LEU A 21 20.41 -33.95 -36.02
N ALA A 22 20.16 -34.18 -34.72
CA ALA A 22 19.90 -33.09 -33.77
C ALA A 22 21.18 -32.29 -33.47
N VAL A 23 22.34 -32.96 -33.44
CA VAL A 23 23.66 -32.30 -33.26
C VAL A 23 24.09 -31.55 -34.53
N ALA A 24 23.71 -32.03 -35.73
CA ALA A 24 24.05 -31.37 -37.00
C ALA A 24 23.22 -30.09 -37.28
N ARG A 25 21.98 -29.99 -36.78
CA ARG A 25 21.17 -28.75 -36.92
C ARG A 25 21.50 -27.69 -35.86
N VAL A 26 22.04 -28.08 -34.71
CA VAL A 26 22.54 -27.13 -33.70
C VAL A 26 23.90 -26.54 -34.11
N THR A 27 24.70 -27.27 -34.89
CA THR A 27 26.01 -26.79 -35.37
C THR A 27 25.95 -25.91 -36.63
N ALA A 28 24.84 -25.90 -37.38
CA ALA A 28 24.68 -25.02 -38.56
C ALA A 28 24.05 -23.65 -38.26
N ALA A 29 23.38 -23.49 -37.11
CA ALA A 29 22.81 -22.21 -36.67
C ALA A 29 23.64 -21.51 -35.59
N MET A 30 24.63 -22.20 -35.02
CA MET A 30 25.69 -21.59 -34.22
C MET A 30 26.90 -21.41 -35.13
N GLY A 31 26.97 -20.26 -35.79
CA GLY A 31 28.25 -19.77 -36.29
C GLY A 31 29.26 -19.96 -35.18
N SER A 32 30.41 -20.57 -35.52
CA SER A 32 31.53 -20.83 -34.62
C SER A 32 31.58 -19.80 -33.51
N ILE A 33 31.21 -20.19 -32.29
CA ILE A 33 31.51 -19.38 -31.12
C ILE A 33 33.03 -19.47 -30.99
N ASN A 34 33.73 -18.61 -31.73
CA ASN A 34 35.00 -18.09 -31.30
C ASN A 34 34.69 -17.47 -29.94
N VAL A 35 34.90 -18.24 -28.88
CA VAL A 35 35.12 -17.64 -27.58
C VAL A 35 36.39 -16.83 -27.80
N GLU A 36 36.25 -15.53 -28.09
CA GLU A 36 37.36 -14.59 -28.01
C GLU A 36 37.94 -14.79 -26.61
N SER A 37 39.00 -15.59 -26.52
CA SER A 37 39.68 -15.94 -25.28
C SER A 37 40.58 -14.80 -24.80
N GLU A 38 40.49 -13.64 -25.44
CA GLU A 38 41.21 -12.43 -25.05
C GLU A 38 40.28 -11.51 -24.26
N ARG A 39 40.75 -11.12 -23.08
CA ARG A 39 40.08 -10.10 -22.27
C ARG A 39 39.94 -8.83 -23.13
N PRO A 40 38.79 -8.13 -23.10
CA PRO A 40 38.61 -6.90 -23.85
C PRO A 40 39.66 -5.86 -23.44
N SER A 41 40.05 -4.97 -24.36
CA SER A 41 40.80 -3.77 -24.00
C SER A 41 40.04 -2.94 -22.96
N PHE A 42 40.74 -2.12 -22.17
CA PHE A 42 40.10 -1.25 -21.18
C PHE A 42 39.00 -0.36 -21.79
N GLU A 43 39.21 0.10 -23.03
CA GLU A 43 38.23 0.88 -23.78
C GLU A 43 36.99 0.04 -24.16
N LYS A 44 37.19 -1.16 -24.74
CA LYS A 44 36.10 -2.09 -25.07
C LYS A 44 35.31 -2.50 -23.81
N TYR A 45 36.01 -2.78 -22.71
CA TYR A 45 35.38 -3.06 -21.41
C TYR A 45 34.56 -1.88 -20.89
N THR A 46 35.12 -0.67 -20.90
CA THR A 46 34.44 0.54 -20.42
C THR A 46 33.17 0.82 -21.22
N LYS A 47 33.26 0.67 -22.55
CA LYS A 47 32.10 0.80 -23.43
C LYS A 47 31.02 -0.24 -23.13
N LEU A 48 31.36 -1.53 -23.10
CA LEU A 48 30.43 -2.62 -22.80
C LEU A 48 29.79 -2.45 -21.40
N ARG A 49 30.58 -2.05 -20.41
CA ARG A 49 30.08 -1.77 -19.06
C ARG A 49 29.06 -0.62 -19.08
N GLN A 50 29.34 0.45 -19.80
CA GLN A 50 28.42 1.58 -19.90
C GLN A 50 27.13 1.19 -20.64
N GLU A 51 27.23 0.38 -21.70
CA GLU A 51 26.08 -0.19 -22.40
C GLU A 51 25.20 -1.00 -21.44
N TYR A 52 25.75 -1.93 -20.67
CA TYR A 52 24.97 -2.70 -19.69
C TYR A 52 24.35 -1.84 -18.58
N VAL A 53 25.07 -0.81 -18.11
CA VAL A 53 24.52 0.13 -17.12
C VAL A 53 23.34 0.90 -17.73
N ASN A 54 23.47 1.39 -18.95
CA ASN A 54 22.42 2.13 -19.65
C ASN A 54 21.20 1.24 -19.94
N GLU A 55 21.41 0.01 -20.43
CA GLU A 55 20.34 -0.96 -20.66
C GLU A 55 19.58 -1.29 -19.38
N HIS A 56 20.29 -1.49 -18.27
CA HIS A 56 19.65 -1.74 -16.98
C HIS A 56 18.86 -0.52 -16.48
N GLN A 57 19.42 0.67 -16.60
CA GLN A 57 18.73 1.91 -16.20
C GLN A 57 17.50 2.21 -17.07
N ALA A 58 17.54 1.86 -18.36
CA ALA A 58 16.44 2.02 -19.30
C ALA A 58 15.27 1.05 -19.06
N ARG A 59 15.45 0.02 -18.22
CA ARG A 59 14.37 -0.89 -17.80
C ARG A 59 13.75 -0.52 -16.46
N ALA A 60 14.38 0.38 -15.70
CA ALA A 60 13.86 0.78 -14.40
C ALA A 60 12.52 1.51 -14.52
N LEU A 61 11.68 1.36 -13.50
CA LEU A 61 10.39 2.02 -13.40
C LEU A 61 10.55 3.54 -13.58
N GLY A 62 9.84 4.08 -14.56
CA GLY A 62 9.83 5.51 -14.87
C GLY A 62 11.03 5.99 -15.69
N SER A 63 11.91 5.11 -16.18
CA SER A 63 13.03 5.50 -17.04
C SER A 63 12.64 6.28 -18.29
N ASP A 64 11.40 6.08 -18.78
CA ASP A 64 10.78 6.78 -19.91
C ASP A 64 10.12 8.13 -19.54
N VAL A 65 10.07 8.47 -18.25
CA VAL A 65 9.49 9.73 -17.77
C VAL A 65 10.41 10.90 -18.09
N LEU A 66 9.87 11.86 -18.84
CA LEU A 66 10.54 13.12 -19.13
C LEU A 66 10.35 14.11 -17.97
N LEU A 67 11.47 14.69 -17.52
CA LEU A 67 11.50 15.76 -16.54
C LEU A 67 11.64 17.12 -17.24
N SER A 68 10.81 18.09 -16.85
CA SER A 68 11.02 19.51 -17.16
C SER A 68 12.28 20.06 -16.49
N GLU A 69 12.72 21.26 -16.86
CA GLU A 69 13.90 21.89 -16.24
C GLU A 69 13.71 22.11 -14.73
N ASP A 70 12.54 22.60 -14.30
CA ASP A 70 12.21 22.72 -12.88
C ASP A 70 12.26 21.36 -12.17
N GLU A 71 11.73 20.31 -12.80
CA GLU A 71 11.80 18.95 -12.26
C GLU A 71 13.22 18.39 -12.21
N LYS A 72 14.10 18.73 -13.16
CA LYS A 72 15.52 18.34 -13.10
C LYS A 72 16.23 19.01 -11.94
N HIS A 73 15.97 20.30 -11.69
CA HIS A 73 16.53 21.00 -10.54
C HIS A 73 15.99 20.41 -9.23
N PHE A 74 14.69 20.18 -9.14
CA PHE A 74 14.08 19.49 -8.00
C PHE A 74 14.65 18.09 -7.78
N ASN A 75 14.87 17.33 -8.87
CA ASN A 75 15.47 16.00 -8.83
C ASN A 75 16.87 16.04 -8.23
N SER A 76 17.70 17.03 -8.58
CA SER A 76 19.03 17.20 -7.96
C SER A 76 18.91 17.32 -6.44
N VAL A 77 18.03 18.21 -5.97
CA VAL A 77 17.81 18.42 -4.53
C VAL A 77 17.30 17.15 -3.85
N LEU A 78 16.31 16.47 -4.45
CA LEU A 78 15.77 15.23 -3.92
C LEU A 78 16.84 14.14 -3.80
N MET A 79 17.71 14.03 -4.82
CA MET A 79 18.77 13.03 -4.86
C MET A 79 19.92 13.35 -3.91
N ASP A 80 20.22 14.62 -3.66
CA ASP A 80 21.19 15.02 -2.63
C ASP A 80 20.70 14.57 -1.24
N LEU A 81 19.43 14.84 -0.91
CA LEU A 81 18.84 14.40 0.37
C LEU A 81 18.84 12.87 0.50
N LYS A 82 18.56 12.14 -0.58
CA LYS A 82 18.63 10.67 -0.61
C LYS A 82 20.07 10.18 -0.43
N ALA A 83 21.03 10.81 -1.10
CA ALA A 83 22.45 10.45 -0.99
C ALA A 83 22.98 10.67 0.43
N ASP A 84 22.60 11.76 1.09
CA ASP A 84 22.95 12.05 2.48
C ASP A 84 22.41 10.96 3.43
N GLU A 85 21.15 10.54 3.26
CA GLU A 85 20.55 9.46 4.03
C GLU A 85 21.27 8.11 3.84
N LEU A 86 21.59 7.78 2.58
CA LEU A 86 22.33 6.56 2.25
C LEU A 86 23.75 6.60 2.84
N ALA A 87 24.45 7.73 2.74
CA ALA A 87 25.80 7.91 3.26
C ALA A 87 25.84 7.69 4.78
N ARG A 88 24.90 8.28 5.54
CA ARG A 88 24.77 8.02 6.99
C ARG A 88 24.59 6.54 7.32
N GLY A 89 23.86 5.81 6.47
CA GLY A 89 23.68 4.37 6.56
C GLY A 89 24.93 3.55 6.23
N PHE A 90 25.78 4.03 5.32
CA PHE A 90 27.08 3.40 5.04
C PHE A 90 28.09 3.63 6.16
N ASP A 91 28.09 4.82 6.77
CA ASP A 91 28.94 5.13 7.91
C ASP A 91 28.55 4.32 9.16
N ASN A 92 27.23 4.18 9.40
CA ASN A 92 26.69 3.32 10.44
C ASN A 92 25.36 2.70 9.97
N PRO A 93 25.31 1.37 9.77
CA PRO A 93 24.09 0.68 9.34
C PRO A 93 22.85 0.95 10.21
N PHE A 94 23.02 1.27 11.50
CA PHE A 94 21.91 1.62 12.40
C PHE A 94 21.23 2.95 12.02
N ASN A 95 21.93 3.84 11.32
CA ASN A 95 21.37 5.12 10.87
C ASN A 95 20.50 4.96 9.60
N PHE A 96 20.55 3.79 8.94
CA PHE A 96 19.70 3.52 7.78
C PHE A 96 18.30 3.09 8.25
N THR A 97 17.38 4.06 8.32
CA THR A 97 16.04 3.85 8.90
C THR A 97 15.21 2.74 8.23
N PRO A 98 15.26 2.50 6.90
CA PRO A 98 14.47 1.42 6.30
C PRO A 98 14.93 -0.01 6.67
N ALA A 99 16.15 -0.18 7.20
CA ALA A 99 16.63 -1.48 7.70
C ALA A 99 16.25 -1.74 9.17
N ARG A 100 15.59 -0.79 9.84
CA ARG A 100 15.12 -0.92 11.21
C ARG A 100 13.63 -1.23 11.24
N ASN A 101 13.19 -1.87 12.33
CA ASN A 101 11.77 -2.02 12.61
C ASN A 101 11.09 -0.64 12.63
N PHE A 102 9.99 -0.49 11.87
CA PHE A 102 9.27 0.77 11.67
C PHE A 102 8.98 1.53 12.98
N PHE A 103 8.49 0.85 14.02
CA PHE A 103 8.13 1.50 15.28
C PHE A 103 9.32 2.16 15.96
N THR A 104 10.50 1.55 15.87
CA THR A 104 11.74 2.13 16.42
C THR A 104 12.34 3.20 15.53
N ALA A 105 12.04 3.19 14.23
CA ALA A 105 12.58 4.10 13.23
C ALA A 105 11.73 5.36 13.04
N MET A 106 10.42 5.30 13.33
CA MET A 106 9.43 6.33 13.03
C MET A 106 9.86 7.75 13.40
N LYS A 107 10.27 7.98 14.66
CA LYS A 107 10.74 9.31 15.10
C LYS A 107 11.97 9.80 14.31
N SER A 108 12.88 8.88 13.94
CA SER A 108 14.05 9.22 13.12
C SER A 108 13.62 9.56 11.69
N ILE A 109 12.66 8.82 11.12
CA ILE A 109 12.10 9.09 9.79
C ILE A 109 11.44 10.47 9.76
N GLU A 110 10.60 10.80 10.73
CA GLU A 110 9.85 12.06 10.76
C GLU A 110 10.73 13.31 10.89
N THR A 111 11.95 13.15 11.41
CA THR A 111 12.94 14.23 11.46
C THR A 111 13.73 14.40 10.16
N SER A 112 13.70 13.42 9.26
CA SER A 112 14.44 13.45 8.00
C SER A 112 13.99 14.60 7.08
N PRO A 113 14.94 15.38 6.52
CA PRO A 113 14.65 16.33 5.46
C PRO A 113 14.01 15.68 4.22
N LEU A 114 14.43 14.45 3.86
CA LEU A 114 13.87 13.70 2.74
C LEU A 114 12.40 13.33 3.00
N PHE A 115 12.09 12.83 4.21
CA PHE A 115 10.71 12.52 4.59
C PHE A 115 9.82 13.77 4.58
N LYS A 116 10.30 14.88 5.17
CA LYS A 116 9.57 16.16 5.16
C LYS A 116 9.32 16.67 3.74
N LEU A 117 10.23 16.43 2.81
CA LEU A 117 10.03 16.75 1.40
C LEU A 117 8.92 15.88 0.80
N ILE A 118 8.99 14.55 0.99
CA ILE A 118 7.98 13.59 0.52
C ILE A 118 6.59 13.89 1.10
N GLN A 119 6.53 14.35 2.35
CA GLN A 119 5.26 14.72 2.98
C GLN A 119 4.53 15.83 2.23
N LYS A 120 5.27 16.82 1.73
CA LYS A 120 4.72 17.94 0.95
C LYS A 120 4.39 17.57 -0.50
N MET A 121 4.90 16.46 -1.03
CA MET A 121 4.68 16.07 -2.41
C MET A 121 3.22 15.65 -2.66
N PRO A 122 2.59 16.07 -3.79
CA PRO A 122 1.35 15.49 -4.28
C PRO A 122 1.55 14.02 -4.68
N LYS A 123 1.07 13.09 -3.85
CA LYS A 123 1.37 11.64 -3.97
C LYS A 123 0.34 10.85 -4.79
N GLY A 124 -0.70 11.51 -5.29
CA GLY A 124 -1.70 10.89 -6.15
C GLY A 124 -2.78 10.17 -5.35
N ALA A 125 -2.85 8.85 -5.49
CA ALA A 125 -3.92 8.03 -4.93
C ALA A 125 -3.42 6.89 -4.03
N ILE A 126 -4.23 6.54 -3.03
CA ILE A 126 -4.16 5.27 -2.30
C ILE A 126 -5.12 4.30 -2.98
N LEU A 127 -4.63 3.13 -3.42
CA LEU A 127 -5.47 2.09 -4.05
C LEU A 127 -5.65 0.84 -3.19
N HIS A 128 -4.99 0.81 -2.03
CA HIS A 128 -5.03 -0.28 -1.06
C HIS A 128 -4.98 0.24 0.37
N ALA A 129 -6.14 0.29 1.01
CA ALA A 129 -6.28 0.55 2.43
C ALA A 129 -7.60 -0.04 2.98
N HIS A 130 -7.71 -0.18 4.30
CA HIS A 130 -8.87 -0.77 4.97
C HIS A 130 -9.71 0.27 5.73
N ASP A 131 -11.03 0.13 5.64
CA ASP A 131 -12.00 1.12 6.11
C ASP A 131 -11.93 1.44 7.60
N ASP A 132 -11.49 0.50 8.43
CA ASP A 132 -11.35 0.64 9.87
C ASP A 132 -9.94 1.04 10.32
N ALA A 133 -8.97 1.14 9.41
CA ALA A 133 -7.56 1.31 9.75
C ALA A 133 -6.83 2.46 9.05
N ILE A 134 -7.55 3.40 8.43
CA ILE A 134 -6.95 4.59 7.78
C ILE A 134 -6.86 5.78 8.74
N CYS A 135 -7.95 6.11 9.43
CA CYS A 135 -8.01 7.29 10.31
C CYS A 135 -7.05 7.13 11.49
N SER A 136 -6.29 8.18 11.80
CA SER A 136 -5.29 8.15 12.86
C SER A 136 -5.84 7.62 14.18
N THR A 137 -5.04 6.83 14.89
CA THR A 137 -5.39 6.35 16.22
C THR A 137 -5.63 7.51 17.19
N ASP A 138 -4.91 8.63 17.04
CA ASP A 138 -5.16 9.85 17.80
C ASP A 138 -6.62 10.29 17.71
N TYR A 139 -7.16 10.32 16.49
CA TYR A 139 -8.55 10.69 16.30
C TYR A 139 -9.51 9.65 16.89
N VAL A 140 -9.26 8.35 16.68
CA VAL A 140 -10.09 7.27 17.27
C VAL A 140 -10.11 7.36 18.80
N VAL A 141 -8.97 7.60 19.45
CA VAL A 141 -8.88 7.82 20.89
C VAL A 141 -9.65 9.08 21.30
N SER A 142 -9.59 10.15 20.49
CA SER A 142 -10.34 11.38 20.75
C SER A 142 -11.87 11.18 20.74
N LEU A 143 -12.39 10.23 19.96
CA LEU A 143 -13.82 9.90 19.95
C LEU A 143 -14.30 9.40 21.32
N THR A 144 -13.43 8.78 22.12
CA THR A 144 -13.80 8.35 23.48
C THR A 144 -14.15 9.52 24.41
N LYS A 145 -13.77 10.76 24.07
CA LYS A 145 -14.13 11.99 24.81
C LYS A 145 -15.57 12.43 24.57
N TRP A 146 -16.23 11.91 23.54
CA TRP A 146 -17.60 12.30 23.22
C TRP A 146 -18.54 11.97 24.39
N GLU A 147 -19.58 12.79 24.54
CA GLU A 147 -20.61 12.54 25.53
C GLU A 147 -21.20 11.14 25.34
N LYS A 148 -21.64 10.51 26.44
CA LYS A 148 -22.30 9.20 26.43
C LYS A 148 -21.41 8.06 25.91
N SER A 149 -20.10 8.26 25.85
CA SER A 149 -19.11 7.19 25.71
C SER A 149 -18.99 6.43 27.03
N TRP A 150 -19.32 5.15 27.01
CA TRP A 150 -19.18 4.23 28.13
C TRP A 150 -18.02 3.26 27.87
N GLN A 151 -17.28 2.96 28.92
CA GLN A 151 -16.25 1.93 28.93
C GLN A 151 -16.64 0.81 29.88
N TRP A 152 -16.48 -0.42 29.40
CA TRP A 152 -16.49 -1.64 30.20
C TRP A 152 -15.08 -2.18 30.35
N GLY A 153 -14.80 -2.82 31.48
CA GLY A 153 -13.47 -3.35 31.78
C GLY A 153 -12.49 -2.27 32.23
N ASN A 154 -11.32 -2.72 32.68
CA ASN A 154 -10.24 -1.84 33.08
C ASN A 154 -9.29 -1.57 31.90
N LEU A 155 -8.36 -0.64 32.10
CA LEU A 155 -7.27 -0.38 31.15
C LEU A 155 -5.96 -1.05 31.61
N GLU A 156 -6.05 -1.96 32.59
CA GLU A 156 -4.93 -2.63 33.23
C GLU A 156 -5.28 -4.11 33.43
N GLY A 157 -4.92 -4.95 32.46
CA GLY A 157 -5.19 -6.39 32.50
C GLY A 157 -5.15 -7.00 31.10
N ASP A 158 -5.34 -8.32 31.05
CA ASP A 158 -5.37 -9.10 29.80
C ASP A 158 -6.73 -8.96 29.09
N ASP A 159 -7.80 -8.61 29.83
CA ASP A 159 -9.14 -8.43 29.27
C ASP A 159 -9.25 -7.11 28.51
N LEU A 160 -9.82 -7.21 27.31
CA LEU A 160 -10.00 -6.06 26.44
C LEU A 160 -11.12 -5.15 26.94
N PRO A 161 -10.86 -3.82 27.12
CA PRO A 161 -11.93 -2.89 27.43
C PRO A 161 -12.97 -2.94 26.31
N LYS A 162 -14.21 -2.54 26.56
CA LYS A 162 -15.20 -2.37 25.49
C LYS A 162 -15.73 -0.95 25.55
N PHE A 163 -16.09 -0.41 24.40
CA PHE A 163 -16.63 0.94 24.29
C PHE A 163 -18.02 0.90 23.69
N LEU A 164 -18.92 1.72 24.21
CA LEU A 164 -20.28 1.80 23.73
C LEU A 164 -20.82 3.22 23.91
N PHE A 165 -21.32 3.81 22.83
CA PHE A 165 -22.14 5.02 22.90
C PHE A 165 -23.59 4.69 23.28
N SER A 166 -24.10 5.25 24.38
CA SER A 166 -25.48 4.99 24.84
C SER A 166 -26.05 6.10 25.71
N ARG A 167 -27.33 6.45 25.52
CA ARG A 167 -28.03 7.44 26.38
C ARG A 167 -28.16 6.99 27.82
N GLN A 168 -28.30 5.69 28.03
CA GLN A 168 -28.48 5.07 29.35
C GLN A 168 -27.27 4.21 29.69
N LYS A 169 -27.04 4.03 30.99
CA LYS A 169 -26.01 3.12 31.47
C LYS A 169 -26.28 1.71 30.92
N PRO A 170 -25.35 1.11 30.16
CA PRO A 170 -25.55 -0.24 29.63
C PRO A 170 -25.58 -1.29 30.74
N GLU A 171 -26.18 -2.44 30.45
CA GLU A 171 -26.21 -3.57 31.38
C GLU A 171 -24.80 -4.12 31.66
N LYS A 172 -24.56 -4.51 32.92
CA LYS A 172 -23.30 -5.13 33.34
C LYS A 172 -23.04 -6.43 32.59
N ILE A 173 -21.77 -6.68 32.27
CA ILE A 173 -21.30 -7.94 31.66
C ILE A 173 -20.39 -8.61 32.70
N ASP A 174 -20.61 -9.90 32.98
CA ASP A 174 -19.80 -10.69 33.94
C ASP A 174 -19.62 -10.02 35.31
N ASN A 175 -20.70 -9.38 35.81
CA ASN A 175 -20.72 -8.58 37.04
C ASN A 175 -19.82 -7.32 37.06
N VAL A 176 -19.26 -6.93 35.91
CA VAL A 176 -18.50 -5.69 35.75
C VAL A 176 -19.42 -4.61 35.16
N GLU A 177 -19.51 -3.49 35.88
CA GLU A 177 -20.34 -2.34 35.52
C GLU A 177 -19.68 -1.46 34.45
N TRP A 178 -20.49 -0.91 33.55
CA TRP A 178 -20.04 0.14 32.63
C TRP A 178 -19.84 1.46 33.37
N ARG A 179 -18.81 2.21 32.96
CA ARG A 179 -18.47 3.51 33.52
C ARG A 179 -18.44 4.55 32.42
N LEU A 180 -18.93 5.77 32.70
CA LEU A 180 -18.78 6.87 31.76
C LEU A 180 -17.31 7.21 31.59
N VAL A 181 -16.84 7.31 30.34
CA VAL A 181 -15.44 7.65 30.06
C VAL A 181 -15.07 9.01 30.65
N SER A 182 -16.00 9.97 30.66
CA SER A 182 -15.79 11.27 31.29
C SER A 182 -15.45 11.17 32.78
N ASP A 183 -16.01 10.20 33.50
CA ASP A 183 -15.74 10.03 34.93
C ASP A 183 -14.41 9.32 35.16
N ILE A 184 -14.08 8.32 34.34
CA ILE A 184 -12.78 7.66 34.36
C ILE A 184 -11.66 8.67 34.07
N ARG A 185 -11.85 9.54 33.08
CA ARG A 185 -10.89 10.59 32.72
C ARG A 185 -10.66 11.59 33.85
N LYS A 186 -11.72 12.01 34.56
CA LYS A 186 -11.60 12.89 35.74
C LYS A 186 -10.80 12.25 36.87
N GLU A 187 -10.92 10.94 37.06
CA GLU A 187 -10.19 10.21 38.09
C GLU A 187 -8.73 9.93 37.73
N MET A 188 -8.48 9.52 36.48
CA MET A 188 -7.16 9.07 36.01
C MET A 188 -6.28 10.21 35.47
N GLY A 189 -6.90 11.29 34.99
CA GLY A 189 -6.26 12.30 34.16
C GLY A 189 -6.28 11.94 32.67
N ASP A 190 -6.51 12.94 31.82
CA ASP A 190 -6.69 12.75 30.38
C ASP A 190 -5.45 12.15 29.69
N ASP A 191 -4.26 12.68 29.97
CA ASP A 191 -3.02 12.21 29.35
C ASP A 191 -2.74 10.73 29.66
N LEU A 192 -2.95 10.33 30.92
CA LEU A 192 -2.75 8.94 31.34
C LEU A 192 -3.80 8.03 30.71
N TYR A 193 -5.07 8.45 30.68
CA TYR A 193 -6.15 7.69 30.04
C TYR A 193 -5.86 7.47 28.55
N GLU A 194 -5.53 8.52 27.81
CA GLU A 194 -5.21 8.43 26.38
C GLU A 194 -4.02 7.53 26.10
N SER A 195 -2.96 7.64 26.91
CA SER A 195 -1.76 6.79 26.76
C SER A 195 -2.10 5.30 26.91
N LYS A 196 -3.02 4.96 27.81
CA LYS A 196 -3.47 3.58 28.04
C LYS A 196 -4.43 3.11 26.95
N VAL A 197 -5.41 3.94 26.59
CA VAL A 197 -6.43 3.58 25.60
C VAL A 197 -5.84 3.40 24.21
N ARG A 198 -4.85 4.19 23.84
CA ARG A 198 -4.12 4.06 22.57
C ARG A 198 -3.54 2.67 22.34
N ARG A 199 -3.14 1.96 23.40
CA ARG A 199 -2.55 0.62 23.31
C ARG A 199 -3.48 -0.42 22.70
N PHE A 200 -4.80 -0.19 22.74
CA PHE A 200 -5.81 -1.10 22.19
C PHE A 200 -6.18 -0.82 20.72
N PHE A 201 -5.61 0.23 20.12
CA PHE A 201 -5.89 0.64 18.73
C PHE A 201 -4.67 0.68 17.84
N THR A 202 -3.50 0.25 18.35
CA THR A 202 -2.25 0.22 17.57
C THR A 202 -1.56 -1.11 17.75
N LEU A 203 -0.65 -1.45 16.84
CA LEU A 203 0.35 -2.48 17.08
C LEU A 203 1.64 -1.92 17.72
N ILE A 204 1.64 -0.67 18.19
CA ILE A 204 2.77 -0.03 18.87
C ILE A 204 2.77 -0.45 20.35
N VAL A 205 2.71 -1.76 20.60
CA VAL A 205 2.64 -2.41 21.91
C VAL A 205 3.26 -3.80 21.84
N ASP A 206 3.61 -4.36 22.99
CA ASP A 206 4.22 -5.71 23.06
C ASP A 206 3.22 -6.84 22.71
N ASP A 207 1.90 -6.62 22.89
CA ASP A 207 0.82 -7.58 22.53
C ASP A 207 -0.46 -6.86 22.07
N PRO A 208 -0.73 -6.77 20.76
CA PRO A 208 -1.84 -5.98 20.24
C PRO A 208 -3.14 -6.76 20.05
N THR A 209 -4.26 -6.07 20.22
CA THR A 209 -5.62 -6.63 20.11
C THR A 209 -6.53 -5.70 19.31
N ARG A 210 -7.56 -6.26 18.65
CA ARG A 210 -8.47 -5.53 17.75
C ARG A 210 -9.78 -5.17 18.45
N GLN A 211 -10.23 -3.93 18.30
CA GLN A 211 -11.54 -3.51 18.80
C GLN A 211 -12.27 -2.54 17.86
N PRO A 212 -13.55 -2.80 17.54
CA PRO A 212 -14.35 -1.88 16.74
C PRO A 212 -15.02 -0.83 17.64
N ILE A 213 -14.34 0.28 17.95
CA ILE A 213 -14.95 1.45 18.61
C ILE A 213 -16.00 2.14 17.71
N VAL A 214 -15.80 2.09 16.40
CA VAL A 214 -16.35 3.11 15.50
C VAL A 214 -17.75 2.77 14.95
N THR A 215 -18.41 1.70 15.42
CA THR A 215 -19.71 1.26 14.84
C THR A 215 -20.91 2.13 15.25
N TYR A 216 -20.72 3.14 16.09
CA TYR A 216 -21.71 4.19 16.31
C TYR A 216 -21.79 5.11 15.08
N THR A 217 -22.98 5.22 14.48
CA THR A 217 -23.24 5.89 13.19
C THR A 217 -22.64 7.30 13.05
N GLU A 218 -22.77 8.16 14.07
CA GLU A 218 -22.21 9.52 14.00
C GLU A 218 -20.68 9.52 14.15
N ALA A 219 -20.12 8.64 14.98
CA ALA A 219 -18.67 8.46 15.08
C ALA A 219 -18.08 7.88 13.78
N TRP A 220 -18.81 6.98 13.09
CA TRP A 220 -18.41 6.47 11.78
C TRP A 220 -18.39 7.56 10.71
N ARG A 221 -19.38 8.46 10.74
CA ARG A 221 -19.43 9.62 9.84
C ARG A 221 -18.21 10.53 10.03
N ASP A 222 -17.87 10.84 11.27
CA ASP A 222 -16.76 11.71 11.63
C ASP A 222 -15.40 11.02 11.40
N TYR A 223 -15.30 9.72 11.68
CA TYR A 223 -14.14 8.90 11.34
C TYR A 223 -13.81 9.01 9.86
N TYR A 224 -14.79 8.80 8.98
CA TYR A 224 -14.54 8.86 7.54
C TYR A 224 -14.23 10.28 7.06
N ARG A 225 -14.91 11.29 7.62
CA ARG A 225 -14.60 12.70 7.32
C ARG A 225 -13.16 13.03 7.69
N GLN A 226 -12.71 12.59 8.85
CA GLN A 226 -11.34 12.77 9.31
C GLN A 226 -10.36 11.99 8.43
N THR A 227 -10.68 10.75 8.02
CA THR A 227 -9.86 10.01 7.04
C THR A 227 -9.62 10.83 5.77
N LEU A 228 -10.67 11.41 5.19
CA LEU A 228 -10.54 12.25 3.99
C LEU A 228 -9.68 13.49 4.25
N GLN A 229 -9.81 14.11 5.43
CA GLN A 229 -9.00 15.26 5.83
C GLN A 229 -7.51 14.88 5.97
N GLU A 230 -7.19 13.78 6.65
CA GLU A 230 -5.81 13.33 6.84
C GLU A 230 -5.15 12.96 5.52
N LEU A 231 -5.89 12.35 4.59
CA LEU A 231 -5.43 12.10 3.23
C LEU A 231 -5.11 13.41 2.50
N TYR A 232 -6.02 14.37 2.58
CA TYR A 232 -5.86 15.68 1.95
C TYR A 232 -4.63 16.42 2.52
N ASP A 233 -4.46 16.41 3.85
CA ASP A 233 -3.32 17.00 4.55
C ASP A 233 -1.99 16.31 4.22
N ASP A 234 -2.01 15.00 3.94
CA ASP A 234 -0.87 14.24 3.44
C ASP A 234 -0.72 14.37 1.90
N ASN A 235 -1.41 15.30 1.24
CA ASN A 235 -1.35 15.55 -0.20
C ASN A 235 -1.69 14.31 -1.07
N VAL A 236 -2.63 13.50 -0.60
CA VAL A 236 -3.31 12.44 -1.35
C VAL A 236 -4.66 12.96 -1.81
N GLN A 237 -4.99 12.78 -3.09
CA GLN A 237 -6.18 13.37 -3.71
C GLN A 237 -7.25 12.37 -4.12
N TYR A 238 -6.99 11.06 -3.98
CA TYR A 238 -7.95 10.00 -4.32
C TYR A 238 -7.74 8.74 -3.47
N LEU A 239 -8.83 8.04 -3.13
CA LEU A 239 -8.81 6.85 -2.27
C LEU A 239 -9.66 5.71 -2.86
N GLU A 240 -9.08 4.52 -3.01
CA GLU A 240 -9.82 3.26 -3.08
C GLU A 240 -9.52 2.43 -1.84
N PHE A 241 -10.55 2.19 -1.05
CA PHE A 241 -10.47 1.53 0.24
C PHE A 241 -11.44 0.35 0.31
N ARG A 242 -11.11 -0.62 1.16
CA ARG A 242 -11.73 -1.94 1.24
C ARG A 242 -12.34 -2.10 2.61
N GLY A 243 -13.44 -2.82 2.72
CA GLY A 243 -14.06 -3.01 4.02
C GLY A 243 -15.19 -4.01 4.05
N LEU A 244 -15.54 -4.41 5.27
CA LEU A 244 -16.62 -5.37 5.53
C LEU A 244 -18.01 -4.70 5.49
N LEU A 245 -18.08 -3.38 5.67
CA LEU A 245 -19.32 -2.65 5.94
C LEU A 245 -20.05 -3.21 7.19
N PRO A 246 -19.50 -2.99 8.40
CA PRO A 246 -20.05 -3.56 9.63
C PRO A 246 -21.48 -3.07 9.89
N GLU A 247 -22.20 -3.82 10.74
CA GLU A 247 -23.47 -3.34 11.28
C GLU A 247 -23.20 -2.12 12.16
N LEU A 248 -23.82 -0.99 11.79
CA LEU A 248 -23.74 0.24 12.57
C LEU A 248 -24.97 0.39 13.46
N TYR A 249 -24.88 1.25 14.47
CA TYR A 249 -26.00 1.53 15.36
C TYR A 249 -26.11 3.01 15.74
N ASP A 250 -27.30 3.46 16.14
CA ASP A 250 -27.53 4.80 16.72
C ASP A 250 -27.79 4.76 18.24
N LEU A 251 -27.92 5.93 18.87
CA LEU A 251 -28.13 6.06 20.31
C LEU A 251 -29.45 5.45 20.81
N ASP A 252 -30.38 5.15 19.91
CA ASP A 252 -31.67 4.54 20.23
C ASP A 252 -31.62 3.00 19.97
N GLY A 253 -30.45 2.48 19.62
CA GLY A 253 -30.19 1.05 19.43
C GLY A 253 -30.64 0.52 18.07
N LYS A 254 -31.08 1.38 17.16
CA LYS A 254 -31.45 0.96 15.81
C LYS A 254 -30.20 0.60 15.04
N LYS A 255 -30.27 -0.53 14.34
CA LYS A 255 -29.17 -1.13 13.55
C LYS A 255 -29.29 -0.77 12.08
N TYR A 256 -28.15 -0.63 11.42
CA TYR A 256 -28.00 -0.24 10.03
C TYR A 256 -27.05 -1.21 9.34
N GLY A 257 -27.44 -1.72 8.17
CA GLY A 257 -26.70 -2.73 7.46
C GLY A 257 -25.67 -2.15 6.48
N PRO A 258 -25.09 -3.02 5.62
CA PRO A 258 -24.05 -2.62 4.67
C PRO A 258 -24.46 -1.50 3.71
N ILE A 259 -25.74 -1.47 3.29
CA ILE A 259 -26.22 -0.46 2.33
C ILE A 259 -26.29 0.92 2.98
N GLU A 260 -26.77 0.99 4.21
CA GLU A 260 -26.83 2.24 4.98
C GLU A 260 -25.42 2.71 5.37
N CYS A 261 -24.52 1.79 5.71
CA CYS A 261 -23.09 2.10 5.94
C CYS A 261 -22.44 2.72 4.69
N ALA A 262 -22.65 2.12 3.51
CA ALA A 262 -22.16 2.67 2.25
C ALA A 262 -22.78 4.05 1.91
N GLN A 263 -24.06 4.28 2.25
CA GLN A 263 -24.71 5.59 2.09
C GLN A 263 -24.00 6.68 2.90
N ILE A 264 -23.56 6.38 4.14
CA ILE A 264 -22.81 7.34 4.97
C ILE A 264 -21.52 7.77 4.26
N TYR A 265 -20.77 6.84 3.67
CA TYR A 265 -19.57 7.19 2.91
C TYR A 265 -19.87 8.09 1.72
N VAL A 266 -20.93 7.78 0.95
CA VAL A 266 -21.34 8.58 -0.21
C VAL A 266 -21.71 10.01 0.21
N ASP A 267 -22.48 10.15 1.29
CA ASP A 267 -22.93 11.45 1.78
C ASP A 267 -21.76 12.30 2.30
N VAL A 268 -20.88 11.71 3.12
CA VAL A 268 -19.68 12.40 3.64
C VAL A 268 -18.73 12.79 2.51
N LEU A 269 -18.50 11.91 1.54
CA LEU A 269 -17.65 12.20 0.39
C LEU A 269 -18.20 13.38 -0.43
N LYS A 270 -19.52 13.37 -0.66
CA LYS A 270 -20.19 14.46 -1.39
C LYS A 270 -20.02 15.79 -0.67
N ASP A 271 -20.13 15.82 0.66
CA ASP A 271 -19.92 17.02 1.46
C ASP A 271 -18.45 17.47 1.44
N PHE A 272 -17.51 16.52 1.61
CA PHE A 272 -16.08 16.83 1.64
C PHE A 272 -15.60 17.45 0.33
N LYS A 273 -16.07 16.94 -0.82
CA LYS A 273 -15.73 17.48 -2.14
C LYS A 273 -16.31 18.87 -2.41
N GLN A 274 -17.36 19.30 -1.70
CA GLN A 274 -17.88 20.67 -1.83
C GLN A 274 -16.90 21.69 -1.24
N SER A 275 -16.23 21.35 -0.13
CA SER A 275 -15.21 22.21 0.48
C SER A 275 -13.79 21.98 -0.07
N HIS A 276 -13.55 20.84 -0.73
CA HIS A 276 -12.26 20.48 -1.33
C HIS A 276 -12.43 20.11 -2.81
N PRO A 277 -12.65 21.10 -3.71
CA PRO A 277 -12.94 20.83 -5.12
C PRO A 277 -11.77 20.20 -5.89
N ASP A 278 -10.56 20.25 -5.36
CA ASP A 278 -9.37 19.58 -5.89
C ASP A 278 -9.15 18.16 -5.30
N PHE A 279 -10.02 17.70 -4.40
CA PHE A 279 -10.07 16.30 -4.00
C PHE A 279 -10.89 15.50 -5.00
N VAL A 280 -10.23 14.57 -5.72
CA VAL A 280 -10.84 13.81 -6.82
C VAL A 280 -11.99 12.94 -6.30
N GLY A 281 -11.81 12.31 -5.15
CA GLY A 281 -12.85 11.59 -4.43
C GLY A 281 -12.39 10.27 -3.85
N SER A 282 -13.33 9.34 -3.69
CA SER A 282 -13.04 7.99 -3.23
C SER A 282 -14.01 6.98 -3.84
N LYS A 283 -13.59 5.71 -3.89
CA LYS A 283 -14.44 4.56 -4.23
C LYS A 283 -14.18 3.42 -3.24
N PHE A 284 -15.16 2.55 -3.09
CA PHE A 284 -15.16 1.47 -2.10
C PHE A 284 -15.14 0.10 -2.78
N ILE A 285 -14.38 -0.82 -2.20
CA ILE A 285 -14.30 -2.23 -2.62
C ILE A 285 -14.90 -3.07 -1.49
N PHE A 286 -15.99 -3.77 -1.78
CA PHE A 286 -16.61 -4.63 -0.78
C PHE A 286 -15.74 -5.86 -0.52
N ALA A 287 -15.25 -6.00 0.70
CA ALA A 287 -14.16 -6.90 1.02
C ALA A 287 -14.46 -7.72 2.29
N PRO A 288 -15.37 -8.71 2.21
CA PRO A 288 -15.68 -9.56 3.34
C PRO A 288 -14.57 -10.59 3.62
N LEU A 289 -14.72 -11.34 4.72
CA LEU A 289 -13.71 -12.29 5.20
C LEU A 289 -13.57 -13.52 4.27
N ARG A 290 -12.33 -13.94 4.02
CA ARG A 290 -12.01 -15.12 3.20
C ARG A 290 -12.19 -16.45 3.91
N GLY A 291 -12.13 -16.46 5.24
CA GLY A 291 -12.07 -17.66 6.08
C GLY A 291 -13.44 -18.18 6.50
N VAL A 292 -14.39 -18.21 5.56
CA VAL A 292 -15.80 -18.55 5.82
C VAL A 292 -16.24 -19.76 5.01
N ASP A 293 -17.32 -20.41 5.40
CA ASP A 293 -17.91 -21.50 4.61
C ASP A 293 -18.62 -20.98 3.35
N ASP A 294 -19.08 -21.91 2.52
CA ASP A 294 -19.73 -21.61 1.25
C ASP A 294 -21.07 -20.88 1.41
N GLU A 295 -21.83 -21.15 2.48
CA GLU A 295 -23.11 -20.51 2.75
C GLU A 295 -22.91 -19.03 3.10
N ILE A 296 -21.94 -18.74 3.95
CA ILE A 296 -21.56 -17.37 4.29
C ILE A 296 -20.99 -16.65 3.07
N PHE A 297 -20.12 -17.30 2.28
CA PHE A 297 -19.60 -16.69 1.05
C PHE A 297 -20.73 -16.34 0.07
N ASP A 298 -21.67 -17.26 -0.16
CA ASP A 298 -22.78 -17.04 -1.08
C ASP A 298 -23.71 -15.91 -0.60
N SER A 299 -23.76 -15.65 0.72
CA SER A 299 -24.49 -14.50 1.28
C SER A 299 -23.88 -13.13 0.90
N TYR A 300 -22.61 -13.07 0.52
CA TYR A 300 -21.94 -11.83 0.11
C TYR A 300 -22.38 -11.34 -1.27
N LEU A 301 -22.73 -12.26 -2.19
CA LEU A 301 -23.03 -11.91 -3.57
C LEU A 301 -24.31 -11.05 -3.70
N PRO A 302 -25.43 -11.34 -3.02
CA PRO A 302 -26.59 -10.46 -3.00
C PRO A 302 -26.30 -9.07 -2.41
N ILE A 303 -25.40 -8.97 -1.43
CA ILE A 303 -24.99 -7.68 -0.85
C ILE A 303 -24.22 -6.87 -1.89
N LEU A 304 -23.22 -7.48 -2.54
CA LEU A 304 -22.47 -6.87 -3.64
C LEU A 304 -23.41 -6.35 -4.75
N GLN A 305 -24.36 -7.17 -5.18
CA GLN A 305 -25.34 -6.79 -6.20
C GLN A 305 -26.15 -5.55 -5.79
N LYS A 306 -26.64 -5.50 -4.53
CA LYS A 306 -27.38 -4.34 -4.02
C LYS A 306 -26.51 -3.08 -3.94
N LEU A 307 -25.26 -3.22 -3.48
CA LEU A 307 -24.30 -2.13 -3.42
C LEU A 307 -24.01 -1.56 -4.81
N MET A 308 -23.70 -2.40 -5.78
CA MET A 308 -23.43 -1.98 -7.17
C MET A 308 -24.66 -1.33 -7.83
N ASN A 309 -25.85 -1.85 -7.59
CA ASN A 309 -27.08 -1.27 -8.14
C ASN A 309 -27.41 0.10 -7.53
N ARG A 310 -27.15 0.27 -6.23
CA ARG A 310 -27.50 1.50 -5.50
C ARG A 310 -26.44 2.59 -5.66
N PHE A 311 -25.16 2.20 -5.74
CA PHE A 311 -24.02 3.10 -5.71
C PHE A 311 -22.99 2.79 -6.84
N PRO A 312 -23.42 2.75 -8.11
CA PRO A 312 -22.57 2.30 -9.23
C PRO A 312 -21.31 3.15 -9.43
N GLU A 313 -21.36 4.44 -9.07
CA GLU A 313 -20.21 5.34 -9.19
C GLU A 313 -19.24 5.26 -7.99
N PHE A 314 -19.67 4.67 -6.87
CA PHE A 314 -18.87 4.58 -5.64
C PHE A 314 -18.29 3.17 -5.43
N ILE A 315 -19.00 2.11 -5.81
CA ILE A 315 -18.53 0.73 -5.62
C ILE A 315 -17.62 0.32 -6.77
N ALA A 316 -16.32 0.21 -6.48
CA ALA A 316 -15.28 -0.14 -7.45
C ALA A 316 -15.18 -1.65 -7.73
N GLY A 317 -15.55 -2.50 -6.76
CA GLY A 317 -15.45 -3.94 -6.93
C GLY A 317 -15.61 -4.76 -5.65
N PHE A 318 -15.02 -5.95 -5.68
CA PHE A 318 -15.07 -6.96 -4.63
C PHE A 318 -13.66 -7.49 -4.33
N ASP A 319 -13.41 -7.84 -3.08
CA ASP A 319 -12.16 -8.47 -2.61
C ASP A 319 -12.44 -9.49 -1.49
N LEU A 320 -11.45 -10.26 -1.08
CA LEU A 320 -11.51 -11.12 0.10
C LEU A 320 -10.34 -10.85 1.03
N VAL A 321 -10.62 -10.56 2.30
CA VAL A 321 -9.61 -10.14 3.28
C VAL A 321 -9.46 -11.13 4.43
N GLY A 322 -8.44 -10.92 5.25
CA GLY A 322 -8.08 -11.77 6.40
C GLY A 322 -6.79 -12.55 6.15
N GLN A 323 -6.30 -13.22 7.20
CA GLN A 323 -4.99 -13.88 7.17
C GLN A 323 -4.93 -14.95 6.08
N GLU A 324 -4.08 -14.75 5.08
CA GLU A 324 -4.03 -15.57 3.86
C GLU A 324 -3.51 -16.98 4.12
N ASP A 325 -2.43 -17.13 4.91
CA ASP A 325 -1.77 -18.42 5.17
C ASP A 325 -2.68 -19.44 5.87
N LYS A 326 -3.63 -18.96 6.68
CA LYS A 326 -4.59 -19.80 7.43
C LYS A 326 -5.98 -19.84 6.78
N GLY A 327 -6.22 -18.96 5.80
CA GLY A 327 -7.51 -18.80 5.16
C GLY A 327 -7.72 -19.76 3.99
N ARG A 328 -8.95 -19.78 3.46
CA ARG A 328 -9.26 -20.55 2.26
C ARG A 328 -8.59 -19.92 1.02
N PRO A 329 -7.88 -20.68 0.18
CA PRO A 329 -7.28 -20.17 -1.05
C PRO A 329 -8.35 -19.84 -2.11
N LEU A 330 -8.07 -18.86 -2.98
CA LEU A 330 -9.03 -18.40 -4.01
C LEU A 330 -9.49 -19.50 -4.98
N ILE A 331 -8.71 -20.58 -5.14
CA ILE A 331 -9.08 -21.71 -5.99
C ILE A 331 -10.38 -22.39 -5.53
N GLU A 332 -10.68 -22.37 -4.24
CA GLU A 332 -11.93 -22.93 -3.70
C GLU A 332 -13.17 -22.11 -4.08
N TYR A 333 -12.98 -20.83 -4.41
CA TYR A 333 -14.05 -19.93 -4.84
C TYR A 333 -14.06 -19.71 -6.36
N ALA A 334 -13.20 -20.40 -7.12
CA ALA A 334 -12.93 -20.10 -8.52
C ALA A 334 -14.20 -20.17 -9.40
N GLU A 335 -15.07 -21.16 -9.20
CA GLU A 335 -16.32 -21.28 -9.96
C GLU A 335 -17.23 -20.06 -9.80
N ARG A 336 -17.22 -19.44 -8.62
CA ARG A 336 -17.99 -18.22 -8.32
C ARG A 336 -17.31 -17.00 -8.95
N PHE A 337 -15.98 -16.88 -8.80
CA PHE A 337 -15.23 -15.75 -9.36
C PHE A 337 -15.18 -15.73 -10.90
N LEU A 338 -15.21 -16.88 -11.57
CA LEU A 338 -15.24 -16.95 -13.03
C LEU A 338 -16.50 -16.33 -13.66
N LYS A 339 -17.53 -16.03 -12.86
CA LYS A 339 -18.75 -15.33 -13.30
C LYS A 339 -18.60 -13.80 -13.30
N TYR A 340 -17.51 -13.28 -12.74
CA TYR A 340 -17.27 -11.85 -12.58
C TYR A 340 -16.09 -11.36 -13.44
N PRO A 341 -15.96 -10.03 -13.64
CA PRO A 341 -14.81 -9.46 -14.35
C PRO A 341 -13.47 -9.88 -13.75
N ARG A 342 -12.46 -9.99 -14.61
CA ARG A 342 -11.10 -10.34 -14.19
C ARG A 342 -10.51 -9.29 -13.27
N THR A 343 -9.65 -9.74 -12.35
CA THR A 343 -8.89 -8.82 -11.51
C THR A 343 -8.03 -7.87 -12.36
N LYS A 344 -7.94 -6.62 -11.91
CA LYS A 344 -7.11 -5.56 -12.49
C LYS A 344 -5.89 -5.25 -11.63
N ARG A 345 -5.92 -5.65 -10.34
CA ARG A 345 -4.87 -5.39 -9.35
C ARG A 345 -4.71 -6.58 -8.40
N ILE A 346 -3.50 -6.75 -7.86
CA ILE A 346 -3.17 -7.79 -6.89
C ILE A 346 -2.71 -7.09 -5.61
N GLY A 347 -3.45 -7.30 -4.51
CA GLY A 347 -3.06 -6.84 -3.18
C GLY A 347 -1.77 -7.51 -2.73
N HIS A 348 -0.78 -6.71 -2.33
CA HIS A 348 0.59 -7.10 -1.95
C HIS A 348 1.41 -7.77 -3.06
N GLY A 349 0.96 -8.93 -3.56
CA GLY A 349 1.72 -9.74 -4.53
C GLY A 349 3.11 -10.13 -4.03
N TYR A 350 3.30 -10.25 -2.70
CA TYR A 350 4.62 -10.34 -2.07
C TYR A 350 5.46 -11.52 -2.59
N SER A 351 4.84 -12.68 -2.80
CA SER A 351 5.51 -13.89 -3.28
C SER A 351 5.67 -13.95 -4.81
N LEU A 352 5.12 -12.99 -5.56
CA LEU A 352 5.00 -13.05 -7.02
C LEU A 352 6.36 -13.24 -7.72
N VAL A 353 7.43 -12.64 -7.18
CA VAL A 353 8.79 -12.75 -7.71
C VAL A 353 9.35 -14.18 -7.73
N LYS A 354 8.73 -15.09 -6.97
CA LYS A 354 9.08 -16.52 -6.94
C LYS A 354 8.50 -17.29 -8.15
N TYR A 355 7.66 -16.65 -8.97
CA TYR A 355 6.93 -17.27 -10.08
C TYR A 355 7.16 -16.53 -11.40
N PRO A 356 8.29 -16.75 -12.10
CA PRO A 356 8.69 -15.99 -13.29
C PRO A 356 7.66 -15.99 -14.42
N HIS A 357 6.97 -17.11 -14.65
CA HIS A 357 5.93 -17.20 -15.66
C HIS A 357 4.72 -16.31 -15.31
N LEU A 358 4.33 -16.27 -14.04
CA LEU A 358 3.22 -15.42 -13.59
C LEU A 358 3.61 -13.94 -13.62
N LEU A 359 4.84 -13.59 -13.23
CA LEU A 359 5.38 -12.23 -13.39
C LEU A 359 5.27 -11.73 -14.83
N LYS A 360 5.68 -12.57 -15.80
CA LYS A 360 5.55 -12.24 -17.22
C LYS A 360 4.10 -11.91 -17.60
N ILE A 361 3.15 -12.73 -17.16
CA ILE A 361 1.72 -12.50 -17.40
C ILE A 361 1.26 -11.18 -16.76
N VAL A 362 1.65 -10.91 -15.51
CA VAL A 362 1.27 -9.70 -14.77
C VAL A 362 1.76 -8.45 -15.51
N LYS A 363 3.02 -8.47 -15.99
CA LYS A 363 3.60 -7.38 -16.76
C LYS A 363 2.92 -7.19 -18.12
N GLU A 364 2.75 -8.26 -18.90
CA GLU A 364 2.10 -8.22 -20.21
C GLU A 364 0.64 -7.76 -20.14
N LYS A 365 -0.09 -8.21 -19.12
CA LYS A 365 -1.50 -7.84 -18.92
C LYS A 365 -1.69 -6.53 -18.16
N LYS A 366 -0.60 -5.88 -17.74
CA LYS A 366 -0.62 -4.65 -16.94
C LYS A 366 -1.53 -4.75 -15.71
N ILE A 367 -1.41 -5.87 -14.98
CA ILE A 367 -2.13 -6.07 -13.72
C ILE A 367 -1.31 -5.40 -12.62
N ALA A 368 -1.85 -4.37 -11.97
CA ALA A 368 -1.06 -3.63 -10.99
C ALA A 368 -0.83 -4.44 -9.72
N ILE A 369 0.35 -4.31 -9.12
CA ILE A 369 0.65 -4.88 -7.81
C ILE A 369 0.63 -3.75 -6.79
N GLU A 370 -0.18 -3.91 -5.74
CA GLU A 370 -0.36 -2.90 -4.69
C GLU A 370 0.63 -3.17 -3.57
N ILE A 371 1.66 -2.35 -3.47
CA ILE A 371 2.79 -2.56 -2.57
C ILE A 371 2.55 -1.76 -1.28
N ASN A 372 2.60 -2.45 -0.14
CA ASN A 372 2.39 -1.89 1.20
C ASN A 372 3.63 -2.15 2.10
N PRO A 373 4.73 -1.39 1.92
CA PRO A 373 6.02 -1.69 2.56
C PRO A 373 5.98 -1.79 4.08
N ILE A 374 5.27 -0.87 4.76
CA ILE A 374 5.23 -0.86 6.23
C ILE A 374 4.44 -2.05 6.75
N SER A 375 3.26 -2.33 6.18
CA SER A 375 2.47 -3.52 6.50
C SER A 375 3.31 -4.79 6.38
N ASN A 376 4.05 -4.94 5.27
CA ASN A 376 4.89 -6.11 5.04
C ASN A 376 6.01 -6.25 6.09
N GLN A 377 6.57 -5.14 6.60
CA GLN A 377 7.57 -5.19 7.67
C GLN A 377 6.93 -5.49 9.04
N VAL A 378 5.88 -4.77 9.41
CA VAL A 378 5.20 -4.91 10.70
C VAL A 378 4.63 -6.32 10.88
N LEU A 379 4.07 -6.89 9.80
CA LEU A 379 3.54 -8.25 9.77
C LEU A 379 4.60 -9.34 9.51
N ARG A 380 5.89 -8.99 9.61
CA ARG A 380 7.03 -9.93 9.59
C ARG A 380 7.22 -10.70 8.28
N LEU A 381 6.80 -10.14 7.14
CA LEU A 381 7.14 -10.69 5.83
C LEU A 381 8.58 -10.33 5.42
N VAL A 382 9.11 -9.21 5.94
CA VAL A 382 10.48 -8.76 5.76
C VAL A 382 10.95 -7.96 6.98
N ASP A 383 12.16 -8.18 7.48
CA ASP A 383 12.71 -7.35 8.56
C ASP A 383 13.38 -6.09 8.03
N ASP A 384 14.13 -6.21 6.94
CA ASP A 384 14.89 -5.11 6.30
C ASP A 384 14.31 -4.80 4.91
N ILE A 385 13.76 -3.60 4.74
CA ILE A 385 13.08 -3.17 3.52
C ILE A 385 13.97 -3.25 2.26
N ARG A 386 15.30 -3.24 2.40
CA ARG A 386 16.22 -3.46 1.27
C ARG A 386 16.02 -4.83 0.61
N ASN A 387 15.53 -5.81 1.35
CA ASN A 387 15.24 -7.15 0.89
C ASN A 387 13.80 -7.32 0.41
N HIS A 388 12.99 -6.25 0.39
CA HIS A 388 11.62 -6.32 -0.07
C HIS A 388 11.57 -6.73 -1.55
N PRO A 389 10.74 -7.71 -1.95
CA PRO A 389 10.73 -8.29 -3.30
C PRO A 389 10.39 -7.28 -4.40
N ALA A 390 9.63 -6.23 -4.06
CA ALA A 390 9.32 -5.16 -5.02
C ALA A 390 10.54 -4.30 -5.44
N SER A 391 11.71 -4.45 -4.81
CA SER A 391 12.97 -3.92 -5.35
C SER A 391 13.26 -4.45 -6.76
N ILE A 392 12.92 -5.71 -7.05
CA ILE A 392 13.06 -6.34 -8.37
C ILE A 392 12.01 -5.77 -9.35
N LEU A 393 10.80 -5.50 -8.87
CA LEU A 393 9.71 -4.95 -9.68
C LEU A 393 10.03 -3.51 -10.13
N LEU A 394 10.67 -2.73 -9.25
CA LEU A 394 11.11 -1.36 -9.51
C LEU A 394 12.22 -1.27 -10.56
N THR A 395 13.07 -2.29 -10.71
CA THR A 395 14.20 -2.27 -11.66
C THR A 395 13.85 -2.73 -13.06
N ASP A 396 12.66 -3.28 -13.26
CA ASP A 396 12.20 -3.82 -14.54
C ASP A 396 10.77 -3.39 -14.89
N ASP A 397 10.42 -2.13 -14.61
CA ASP A 397 9.17 -1.44 -15.04
C ASP A 397 7.89 -2.29 -14.90
N TYR A 398 7.72 -2.96 -13.75
CA TYR A 398 6.49 -3.68 -13.46
C TYR A 398 5.35 -2.71 -13.11
N PRO A 399 4.10 -3.06 -13.44
CA PRO A 399 2.93 -2.27 -13.07
C PRO A 399 2.73 -2.31 -11.55
N ILE A 400 3.23 -1.31 -10.83
CA ILE A 400 3.11 -1.23 -9.36
C ILE A 400 2.57 0.11 -8.91
N VAL A 401 1.90 0.10 -7.75
CA VAL A 401 1.45 1.28 -7.01
C VAL A 401 1.89 1.13 -5.55
N ILE A 402 2.21 2.25 -4.89
CA ILE A 402 2.49 2.27 -3.45
C ILE A 402 1.20 2.66 -2.72
N SER A 403 0.94 1.98 -1.61
CA SER A 403 -0.20 2.23 -0.73
C SER A 403 0.20 1.92 0.71
N SER A 404 -0.72 2.08 1.68
CA SER A 404 -0.38 2.06 3.11
C SER A 404 -1.09 1.00 3.94
N ASP A 405 -2.08 0.31 3.37
CA ASP A 405 -2.81 -0.76 4.05
C ASP A 405 -3.58 -0.24 5.28
N ASP A 406 -3.03 -0.46 6.49
CA ASP A 406 -3.62 -0.11 7.78
C ASP A 406 -2.78 0.97 8.53
N PRO A 407 -2.55 2.18 7.95
CA PRO A 407 -1.60 3.14 8.51
C PRO A 407 -1.88 3.52 9.97
N SER A 408 -3.15 3.53 10.40
CA SER A 408 -3.53 3.81 11.78
C SER A 408 -2.90 2.84 12.78
N PHE A 409 -2.94 1.54 12.48
CA PHE A 409 -2.40 0.51 13.38
C PHE A 409 -0.88 0.61 13.51
N TRP A 410 -0.20 1.15 12.48
CA TRP A 410 1.23 1.34 12.49
C TRP A 410 1.66 2.65 13.18
N GLY A 411 0.73 3.60 13.34
CA GLY A 411 1.04 5.00 13.66
C GLY A 411 1.64 5.78 12.48
N ALA A 412 1.46 5.29 11.25
CA ALA A 412 1.96 5.95 10.05
C ALA A 412 1.00 7.05 9.57
N LYS A 413 1.56 8.09 8.94
CA LYS A 413 0.82 8.98 8.03
C LYS A 413 0.18 8.21 6.86
N PRO A 414 -0.90 8.72 6.27
CA PRO A 414 -1.67 7.98 5.27
C PRO A 414 -0.89 7.42 4.09
N LEU A 415 0.15 8.09 3.56
CA LEU A 415 0.94 7.55 2.44
C LEU A 415 2.43 7.95 2.46
N SER A 416 2.79 9.02 3.16
CA SER A 416 4.17 9.55 3.15
C SER A 416 5.24 8.57 3.65
N HIS A 417 4.94 7.75 4.66
CA HIS A 417 5.93 6.79 5.17
C HIS A 417 6.19 5.65 4.18
N ASP A 418 5.15 5.11 3.54
CA ASP A 418 5.31 4.06 2.54
C ASP A 418 6.05 4.57 1.29
N PHE A 419 5.80 5.81 0.86
CA PHE A 419 6.61 6.45 -0.20
C PHE A 419 8.07 6.64 0.21
N TYR A 420 8.34 6.99 1.46
CA TYR A 420 9.71 7.10 1.98
C TYR A 420 10.42 5.74 1.96
N TYR A 421 9.77 4.66 2.41
CA TYR A 421 10.31 3.29 2.34
C TYR A 421 10.49 2.81 0.90
N ALA A 422 9.53 3.08 0.01
CA ALA A 422 9.64 2.75 -1.40
C ALA A 422 10.83 3.46 -2.06
N PHE A 423 11.04 4.75 -1.78
CA PHE A 423 12.07 5.53 -2.44
C PHE A 423 13.48 5.37 -1.86
N LEU A 424 13.60 5.26 -0.52
CA LEU A 424 14.89 5.14 0.16
C LEU A 424 15.31 3.68 0.36
N GLY A 425 14.37 2.82 0.76
CA GLY A 425 14.64 1.43 1.13
C GLY A 425 14.60 0.45 -0.05
N MET A 426 13.60 0.57 -0.93
CA MET A 426 13.34 -0.42 -1.98
C MET A 426 13.94 -0.05 -3.34
N ALA A 427 13.83 1.23 -3.71
CA ALA A 427 14.39 1.73 -4.96
C ALA A 427 15.91 1.79 -4.87
N SER A 428 16.59 1.55 -5.99
CA SER A 428 18.05 1.65 -6.03
C SER A 428 18.53 3.08 -5.70
N ALA A 429 19.79 3.21 -5.29
CA ALA A 429 20.42 4.51 -5.03
C ALA A 429 20.38 5.48 -6.23
N ARG A 430 20.17 4.97 -7.45
CA ARG A 430 20.13 5.76 -8.69
C ARG A 430 18.72 6.06 -9.21
N GLN A 431 17.70 5.39 -8.66
CA GLN A 431 16.32 5.71 -9.00
C GLN A 431 15.93 7.02 -8.32
N ASP A 432 15.35 7.91 -9.12
CA ASP A 432 15.20 9.32 -8.83
C ASP A 432 13.75 9.77 -8.96
N LEU A 433 13.51 11.08 -9.14
CA LEU A 433 12.17 11.68 -9.26
C LEU A 433 11.30 10.97 -10.31
N ARG A 434 11.89 10.42 -11.36
CA ARG A 434 11.17 9.70 -12.43
C ARG A 434 10.43 8.48 -11.89
N ALA A 435 11.05 7.73 -10.98
CA ALA A 435 10.42 6.57 -10.36
C ALA A 435 9.22 6.99 -9.49
N ILE A 436 9.38 8.04 -8.66
CA ILE A 436 8.27 8.59 -7.86
C ILE A 436 7.14 9.07 -8.76
N LYS A 437 7.46 9.86 -9.80
CA LYS A 437 6.47 10.39 -10.74
C LYS A 437 5.72 9.26 -11.45
N ARG A 438 6.41 8.17 -11.84
CA ARG A 438 5.77 6.97 -12.40
C ARG A 438 4.85 6.27 -11.40
N LEU A 439 5.26 6.08 -10.15
CA LEU A 439 4.41 5.49 -9.10
C LEU A 439 3.12 6.30 -8.90
N ILE A 440 3.23 7.63 -8.88
CA ILE A 440 2.07 8.52 -8.77
C ILE A 440 1.15 8.39 -9.99
N LEU A 441 1.69 8.42 -11.20
CA LEU A 441 0.89 8.25 -12.42
C LEU A 441 0.20 6.88 -12.47
N ASN A 442 0.92 5.82 -12.07
CA ASN A 442 0.38 4.46 -11.96
C ASN A 442 -0.83 4.41 -11.00
N SER A 443 -0.80 5.16 -9.89
CA SER A 443 -1.94 5.23 -8.94
C SER A 443 -3.23 5.74 -9.59
N PHE A 444 -3.14 6.56 -10.64
CA PHE A 444 -4.32 6.93 -11.44
C PHE A 444 -4.60 5.93 -12.54
N ASP A 445 -3.57 5.48 -13.27
CA ASP A 445 -3.73 4.56 -14.41
C ASP A 445 -4.41 3.24 -14.02
N TYR A 446 -4.07 2.73 -12.84
CA TYR A 446 -4.60 1.48 -12.30
C TYR A 446 -5.79 1.66 -11.35
N SER A 447 -6.24 2.90 -11.11
CA SER A 447 -7.50 3.14 -10.41
C SER A 447 -8.70 2.63 -11.21
N SER A 448 -9.82 2.47 -10.51
CA SER A 448 -11.15 2.16 -11.05
C SER A 448 -11.90 3.38 -11.59
N LEU A 449 -11.29 4.58 -11.55
CA LEU A 449 -11.81 5.76 -12.25
C LEU A 449 -12.02 5.45 -13.74
N ASN A 450 -13.06 6.03 -14.34
CA ASN A 450 -13.23 6.00 -15.78
C ASN A 450 -12.20 6.91 -16.48
N ASP A 451 -12.11 6.83 -17.81
CA ASP A 451 -11.06 7.54 -18.56
C ASP A 451 -11.13 9.06 -18.39
N MET A 452 -12.33 9.64 -18.32
CA MET A 452 -12.51 11.07 -18.11
C MET A 452 -12.13 11.49 -16.70
N GLU A 453 -12.51 10.70 -15.70
CA GLU A 453 -12.10 10.90 -14.30
C GLU A 453 -10.57 10.81 -14.15
N LYS A 454 -9.91 9.86 -14.83
CA LYS A 454 -8.44 9.73 -14.83
C LYS A 454 -7.77 10.95 -15.44
N ILE A 455 -8.26 11.45 -16.58
CA ILE A 455 -7.74 12.67 -17.21
C ILE A 455 -7.88 13.86 -16.26
N HIS A 456 -9.04 14.00 -15.62
CA HIS A 456 -9.31 15.07 -14.68
C HIS A 456 -8.40 14.99 -13.44
N ALA A 457 -8.28 13.81 -12.83
CA ALA A 457 -7.43 13.57 -11.67
C ALA A 457 -5.95 13.90 -11.96
N LYS A 458 -5.44 13.45 -13.12
CA LYS A 458 -4.07 13.75 -13.56
C LYS A 458 -3.85 15.23 -13.84
N LYS A 459 -4.88 15.96 -14.31
CA LYS A 459 -4.80 17.40 -14.50
C LYS A 459 -4.65 18.12 -13.16
N ILE A 460 -5.54 17.84 -12.20
CA ILE A 460 -5.45 18.41 -10.84
C ILE A 460 -4.09 18.11 -10.23
N TRP A 461 -3.65 16.85 -10.30
CA TRP A 461 -2.35 16.46 -9.77
C TRP A 461 -1.20 17.22 -10.43
N LYS A 462 -1.22 17.35 -11.77
CA LYS A 462 -0.16 18.05 -12.51
C LYS A 462 -0.09 19.53 -12.11
N ASP A 463 -1.22 20.17 -11.89
CA ASP A 463 -1.27 21.55 -11.43
C ASP A 463 -0.67 21.67 -10.02
N LYS A 464 -1.09 20.81 -9.07
CA LYS A 464 -0.52 20.75 -7.71
C LYS A 464 0.98 20.44 -7.72
N TRP A 465 1.41 19.50 -8.56
CA TRP A 465 2.81 19.08 -8.72
C TRP A 465 3.72 20.21 -9.20
N ASN A 466 3.28 20.93 -10.24
CA ASN A 466 4.05 22.05 -10.78
C ASN A 466 4.13 23.21 -9.79
N THR A 467 3.03 23.52 -9.10
CA THR A 467 3.00 24.56 -8.05
C THR A 467 3.94 24.19 -6.91
N PHE A 468 3.84 22.97 -6.38
CA PHE A 468 4.71 22.46 -5.33
C PHE A 468 6.20 22.58 -5.68
N ILE A 469 6.60 22.13 -6.87
CA ILE A 469 8.02 22.20 -7.29
C ILE A 469 8.50 23.65 -7.37
N LYS A 470 7.71 24.53 -7.98
CA LYS A 470 8.07 25.95 -8.14
C LYS A 470 8.20 26.66 -6.81
N GLU A 471 7.23 26.48 -5.92
CA GLU A 471 7.24 27.07 -4.58
C GLU A 471 8.43 26.54 -3.76
N TYR A 472 8.68 25.24 -3.78
CA TYR A 472 9.79 24.64 -3.05
C TYR A 472 11.16 25.17 -3.53
N LEU A 473 11.37 25.26 -4.85
CA LEU A 473 12.61 25.80 -5.41
C LEU A 473 12.76 27.29 -5.10
N HIS A 474 11.67 28.05 -5.15
CA HIS A 474 11.66 29.47 -4.78
C HIS A 474 12.03 29.68 -3.30
N GLU A 475 11.36 28.98 -2.38
CA GLU A 475 11.66 29.03 -0.93
C GLU A 475 13.12 28.69 -0.63
N ARG A 476 13.65 27.66 -1.30
CA ARG A 476 15.05 27.25 -1.14
C ARG A 476 16.00 28.35 -1.62
N SER A 477 15.73 28.95 -2.78
CA SER A 477 16.55 30.04 -3.31
C SER A 477 16.62 31.24 -2.35
N LEU A 478 15.49 31.61 -1.72
CA LEU A 478 15.44 32.70 -0.74
C LEU A 478 16.26 32.39 0.51
N LYS A 479 16.19 31.16 1.03
CA LYS A 479 17.00 30.73 2.19
C LYS A 479 18.49 30.80 1.90
N THR A 480 18.92 30.32 0.73
CA THR A 480 20.34 30.42 0.32
C THR A 480 20.80 31.87 0.21
N VAL A 481 19.96 32.79 -0.29
CA VAL A 481 20.30 34.22 -0.31
C VAL A 481 20.44 34.80 1.10
N ILE A 482 19.52 34.49 2.01
CA ILE A 482 19.57 34.97 3.41
C ILE A 482 20.80 34.42 4.15
N GLU A 483 21.18 33.16 3.92
CA GLU A 483 22.38 32.53 4.50
C GLU A 483 23.70 33.08 3.94
N VAL A 484 23.69 33.66 2.74
CA VAL A 484 24.87 34.30 2.13
C VAL A 484 24.99 35.78 2.54
N VAL A 485 23.88 36.43 2.89
CA VAL A 485 23.82 37.85 3.26
C VAL A 485 24.04 38.08 4.77
N ASN A 486 23.77 37.09 5.61
CA ASN A 486 24.08 37.08 7.04
C ASN A 486 25.41 36.37 7.31
#